data_AF-A0A401QCF0-F1
#
_entry.id   AF-A0A401QCF0-F1
#
_cell.length_a   1.000
_cell.length_b   1.000
_cell.length_c   1.000
_cell.angle_alpha   90.00
_cell.angle_beta   90.00
_cell.angle_gamma   90.00
#
_symmetry.space_group_name_H-M   'P 1'
#
loop_
_entity.id
_entity.type
_entity.pdbx_description
1 polymer ?
#
loop_
_entity_poly.entity_id
_entity_poly.type
_entity_poly.pdbx_seq_one_letter_code
_entity_poly.pdbx_strand_id
1 'polypeptide(L)'
;HPGRQEQIQAVYSVLDQLPGHIHCTLERLIFHLVKVAVLEEMNRMSPNALAIVFAPCILRSPDNSDPLTSMKDVSKTTMWVFI
;
A
#
# COMPACT_ATOMS: atom_id res chain seq x y z
N HIS A 1 5.46 -4.99 19.35
CA HIS A 1 5.20 -4.74 17.92
C HIS A 1 5.13 -6.09 17.22
N PRO A 2 4.12 -6.36 16.38
CA PRO A 2 4.05 -7.61 15.62
C PRO A 2 5.29 -7.78 14.75
N GLY A 3 5.74 -9.01 14.57
CA GLY A 3 6.87 -9.33 13.71
C GLY A 3 6.55 -9.08 12.23
N ARG A 4 7.58 -8.86 11.40
CA ARG A 4 7.41 -8.66 9.94
C ARG A 4 6.54 -9.74 9.30
N GLN A 5 6.73 -11.00 9.69
CA GLN A 5 5.98 -12.13 9.14
C GLN A 5 4.50 -12.11 9.53
N GLU A 6 4.17 -11.70 10.76
CA GLU A 6 2.79 -11.52 11.20
C GLU A 6 2.12 -10.37 10.44
N GLN A 7 2.86 -9.29 10.15
CA GLN A 7 2.36 -8.17 9.33
C GLN A 7 2.05 -8.62 7.90
N ILE A 8 2.95 -9.37 7.27
CA ILE A 8 2.74 -9.96 5.93
C ILE A 8 1.48 -10.84 5.93
N GLN A 9 1.34 -11.70 6.94
CA GLN A 9 0.21 -12.63 7.02
C GLN A 9 -1.12 -11.91 7.25
N ALA A 10 -1.12 -10.83 8.04
CA ALA A 10 -2.29 -9.97 8.21
C ALA A 10 -2.69 -9.28 6.91
N VAL A 11 -1.72 -8.82 6.10
CA VAL A 11 -1.98 -8.22 4.78
C VAL A 11 -2.66 -9.23 3.86
N TYR A 12 -2.10 -10.44 3.71
CA TYR A 12 -2.72 -11.48 2.87
C TYR A 12 -4.13 -11.83 3.34
N SER A 13 -4.36 -11.91 4.65
CA SER A 13 -5.68 -12.17 5.21
C SER A 13 -6.70 -11.09 4.84
N VAL A 14 -6.31 -9.83 4.73
CA VAL A 14 -7.18 -8.73 4.28
C VAL A 14 -7.42 -8.79 2.78
N LEU A 15 -6.39 -9.10 1.99
CA LEU A 15 -6.50 -9.24 0.54
C LEU A 15 -7.50 -10.33 0.14
N ASP A 16 -7.50 -11.46 0.84
CA ASP A 16 -8.44 -12.57 0.62
C ASP A 16 -9.91 -12.20 0.89
N GLN A 17 -10.16 -11.14 1.67
CA GLN A 17 -11.51 -10.66 1.97
C GLN A 17 -12.02 -9.63 0.94
N LEU A 18 -11.18 -9.18 0.00
CA LEU A 18 -11.58 -8.18 -0.98
C LEU A 18 -12.51 -8.77 -2.05
N PRO A 19 -13.49 -7.99 -2.55
CA PRO A 19 -14.24 -8.35 -3.75
C PRO A 19 -13.30 -8.67 -4.91
N GLY A 20 -13.57 -9.73 -5.66
CA GLY A 20 -12.65 -10.24 -6.70
C GLY A 20 -12.20 -9.18 -7.73
N HIS A 21 -13.08 -8.25 -8.11
CA HIS A 21 -12.71 -7.17 -9.04
C HIS A 21 -11.71 -6.17 -8.43
N ILE A 22 -11.81 -5.89 -7.13
CA ILE A 22 -10.86 -5.03 -6.41
C ILE A 22 -9.53 -5.77 -6.27
N HIS A 23 -9.56 -7.05 -5.90
CA HIS A 23 -8.36 -7.88 -5.81
C HIS A 23 -7.59 -7.94 -7.14
N CYS A 24 -8.25 -8.28 -8.25
CA CYS A 24 -7.61 -8.34 -9.57
C CYS A 24 -6.99 -6.99 -10.00
N THR A 25 -7.65 -5.88 -9.65
CA THR A 25 -7.13 -4.54 -9.98
C THR A 25 -5.91 -4.21 -9.13
N LEU A 26 -5.98 -4.48 -7.83
CA LEU A 26 -4.89 -4.23 -6.89
C LEU A 26 -3.66 -5.09 -7.23
N GLU A 27 -3.86 -6.38 -7.53
CA GLU A 27 -2.78 -7.28 -7.95
C GLU A 27 -2.05 -6.76 -9.18
N ARG A 28 -2.79 -6.36 -10.23
CA ARG A 28 -2.20 -5.79 -11.45
C ARG A 28 -1.45 -4.49 -11.18
N LEU A 29 -1.98 -3.64 -10.29
CA LEU A 29 -1.34 -2.39 -9.89
C LEU A 29 -0.02 -2.67 -9.15
N ILE A 30 -0.05 -3.49 -8.10
CA ILE A 30 1.16 -3.83 -7.32
C ILE A 30 2.21 -4.49 -8.22
N PHE A 31 1.81 -5.41 -9.10
CA PHE A 31 2.72 -6.01 -10.09
C PHE A 31 3.39 -4.95 -10.97
N HIS A 32 2.63 -3.96 -11.45
CA HIS A 32 3.18 -2.86 -12.23
C HIS A 32 4.16 -2.02 -11.40
N LEU A 33 3.80 -1.67 -10.15
CA LEU A 33 4.65 -0.85 -9.28
C LEU A 33 5.96 -1.55 -8.92
N VAL A 34 5.97 -2.87 -8.75
CA VAL A 34 7.21 -3.66 -8.60
C VAL A 34 8.10 -3.50 -9.83
N LYS A 35 7.54 -3.58 -11.04
CA LYS A 35 8.32 -3.35 -12.28
C LYS A 35 8.88 -1.94 -12.37
N VAL A 36 8.15 -0.93 -11.88
CA VAL A 36 8.65 0.46 -11.79
C VAL A 36 9.81 0.53 -10.80
N ALA A 37 9.67 -0.05 -9.61
CA ALA A 37 10.72 -0.04 -8.59
C ALA A 37 12.01 -0.76 -9.03
N VAL A 38 11.91 -1.82 -9.83
CA VAL A 38 13.10 -2.49 -10.41
C VAL A 38 13.92 -1.54 -11.30
N LEU A 39 13.31 -0.49 -11.85
CA LEU A 39 13.97 0.52 -12.69
C LEU A 39 14.35 1.79 -11.90
N GLU A 40 14.48 1.69 -10.56
CA GLU A 40 14.77 2.81 -9.67
C GLU A 40 15.99 3.63 -10.11
N GLU A 41 17.06 3.01 -10.62
CA GLU A 41 18.24 3.74 -11.08
C GLU A 41 17.92 4.75 -12.20
N MET A 42 16.92 4.45 -13.04
CA MET A 42 16.53 5.30 -14.17
C MET A 42 15.40 6.26 -13.82
N ASN A 43 14.37 5.80 -13.10
CA ASN A 43 13.17 6.59 -12.81
C ASN A 43 13.18 7.26 -11.42
N ARG A 44 14.14 6.91 -10.56
CA ARG A 44 14.32 7.40 -9.18
C ARG A 44 13.13 7.13 -8.26
N MET A 45 12.27 6.18 -8.61
CA MET A 45 11.10 5.79 -7.84
C MET A 45 11.40 4.52 -7.05
N SER A 46 11.86 4.71 -5.81
CA SER A 46 12.02 3.60 -4.86
C SER A 46 10.67 3.01 -4.43
N PRO A 47 10.62 1.77 -3.91
CA PRO A 47 9.40 1.20 -3.33
C PRO A 47 8.74 2.14 -2.31
N ASN A 48 9.54 2.80 -1.48
CA ASN A 48 9.03 3.75 -0.50
C ASN A 48 8.43 5.01 -1.15
N ALA A 49 9.07 5.56 -2.20
CA ALA A 49 8.53 6.70 -2.94
C ALA A 49 7.20 6.35 -3.63
N LEU A 50 7.11 5.17 -4.24
CA LEU A 50 5.87 4.66 -4.82
C LEU A 50 4.79 4.46 -3.76
N ALA A 51 5.15 3.93 -2.59
CA ALA A 51 4.22 3.77 -1.48
C ALA A 51 3.63 5.11 -1.03
N ILE A 52 4.47 6.14 -0.85
CA ILE A 52 4.01 7.50 -0.46
C ILE A 52 2.98 8.05 -1.47
N VAL A 53 3.22 7.85 -2.76
CA VAL A 53 2.35 8.38 -3.83
C VAL A 53 1.05 7.59 -3.95
N PHE A 54 1.10 6.27 -3.85
CA PHE A 54 -0.04 5.40 -4.14
C PHE A 54 -0.87 5.03 -2.90
N ALA A 55 -0.27 5.00 -1.71
CA ALA A 55 -0.96 4.70 -0.45
C ALA A 55 -2.24 5.54 -0.25
N PRO A 56 -2.25 6.87 -0.44
CA PRO A 56 -3.46 7.69 -0.24
C PRO A 56 -4.59 7.37 -1.23
N CYS A 57 -4.25 6.86 -2.40
CA CYS A 57 -5.21 6.55 -3.46
C CYS A 57 -5.78 5.12 -3.31
N ILE A 58 -4.97 4.19 -2.81
CA ILE A 58 -5.35 2.78 -2.60
C ILE A 58 -6.05 2.60 -1.26
N LEU A 59 -5.53 3.23 -0.21
CA LEU A 59 -5.96 3.08 1.17
C LEU A 59 -6.57 4.41 1.61
N ARG A 60 -7.78 4.70 1.11
CA ARG A 60 -8.54 5.86 1.59
C ARG A 60 -9.07 5.57 2.99
N SER A 61 -8.80 6.47 3.93
CA SER A 61 -9.54 6.50 5.19
C SER A 61 -11.02 6.75 4.91
N PRO A 62 -11.95 6.16 5.68
CA PRO A 62 -13.36 6.44 5.55
C PRO A 62 -13.63 7.94 5.74
N ASP A 63 -14.56 8.51 4.95
CA ASP A 63 -14.82 9.96 4.82
C ASP A 63 -15.20 10.68 6.14
N ASN A 64 -15.33 9.95 7.26
CA ASN A 64 -15.64 10.48 8.59
C ASN A 64 -14.43 10.60 9.53
N SER A 65 -13.21 10.30 9.07
CA SER A 65 -12.02 10.40 9.92
C SER A 65 -11.62 11.85 10.14
N ASP A 66 -11.48 12.25 11.42
CA ASP A 66 -11.01 13.58 11.81
C ASP A 66 -9.70 13.91 11.06
N PRO A 67 -9.58 15.12 10.44
CA PRO A 67 -8.46 15.49 9.58
C PRO A 67 -7.08 15.26 10.21
N LEU A 68 -6.96 15.39 11.54
CA LEU A 68 -5.70 15.21 12.26
C LEU A 68 -5.33 13.71 12.39
N THR A 69 -6.32 12.83 12.45
CA THR A 69 -6.15 11.37 12.36
C THR A 69 -5.77 10.95 10.94
N SER A 70 -6.43 11.52 9.92
CA SER A 70 -6.12 11.28 8.51
C SER A 70 -4.66 11.63 8.20
N MET A 71 -4.13 12.74 8.73
CA MET A 71 -2.72 13.14 8.57
C MET A 71 -1.72 12.18 9.23
N LYS A 72 -2.08 11.59 10.39
CA LYS A 72 -1.22 10.60 11.08
C LYS A 72 -1.24 9.25 10.39
N ASP A 73 -2.34 8.88 9.72
CA ASP A 73 -2.44 7.63 8.99
C ASP A 73 -1.61 7.65 7.70
N VAL A 74 -1.49 8.77 6.98
CA VAL A 74 -0.60 8.87 5.78
C VAL A 74 0.82 8.32 6.05
N SER A 75 1.38 8.61 7.23
CA SER A 75 2.71 8.15 7.62
C SER A 75 2.77 6.64 7.89
N LYS A 76 1.67 6.02 8.35
CA LYS A 76 1.56 4.57 8.56
C LYS A 76 1.25 3.82 7.27
N THR A 77 0.43 4.39 6.40
CA THR A 77 -0.06 3.78 5.15
C THR A 77 1.07 3.52 4.16
N THR A 78 2.13 4.33 4.22
CA THR A 78 3.37 4.18 3.43
C THR A 78 4.03 2.81 3.61
N MET A 79 3.87 2.15 4.76
CA MET A 79 4.50 0.84 4.98
C MET A 79 3.75 -0.31 4.25
N TRP A 80 2.48 -0.16 3.90
CA TRP A 80 1.62 -1.29 3.53
C TRP A 80 1.68 -1.69 2.05
N VAL A 81 2.17 -0.80 1.18
CA VAL A 81 2.13 -1.03 -0.28
C VAL A 81 3.26 -1.96 -0.76
N PHE A 82 4.32 -2.14 0.03
CA PHE A 82 5.51 -2.92 -0.34
C PHE A 82 6.13 -3.74 0.81
N ILE A 83 5.37 -4.08 1.87
CA ILE A 83 5.79 -5.11 2.83
C ILE A 83 5.86 -6.47 2.12
#